data_AF-A0A6P4IRN8-F1
#
_entry.id   AF-A0A6P4IRN8-F1
#
_cell.length_a   1.000
_cell.length_b   1.000
_cell.length_c   1.000
_cell.angle_alpha   90.00
_cell.angle_beta   90.00
_cell.angle_gamma   90.00
#
_symmetry.space_group_name_H-M   'P 1'
#
loop_
_entity.id
_entity.type
_entity.pdbx_description
1 polymer ?
#
loop_
_entity_poly.entity_id
_entity_poly.type
_entity_poly.pdbx_seq_one_letter_code
_entity_poly.pdbx_strand_id
1 'polypeptide(L)'
;MDISGRQIGPSFVCLKINSTLLGNFQVFQSITPMGPLLQKVVHRFYAPRCFAPLMKIFICGESLMFQRDINIWNNKMFRRSPILAKEDASIKKFRMWFSQFYTLNSKPFTEATTVGW
;
A
#
# COMPACT_ATOMS: atom_id res chain seq x y z
N MET A 1 -15.02 17.20 -2.79
CA MET A 1 -13.74 16.51 -3.09
C MET A 1 -14.06 15.03 -3.11
N ASP A 2 -13.92 14.40 -4.26
CA ASP A 2 -14.18 12.97 -4.44
C ASP A 2 -12.84 12.23 -4.45
N ILE A 3 -12.73 11.19 -3.64
CA ILE A 3 -11.50 10.40 -3.48
C ILE A 3 -11.86 8.95 -3.75
N SER A 4 -11.23 8.37 -4.77
CA SER A 4 -11.40 6.95 -5.10
C SER A 4 -10.07 6.23 -5.09
N GLY A 5 -9.99 5.16 -4.30
CA GLY A 5 -8.85 4.25 -4.26
C GLY A 5 -9.20 2.93 -4.94
N ARG A 6 -8.33 2.45 -5.84
CA ARG A 6 -8.48 1.15 -6.50
C ARG A 6 -7.19 0.35 -6.39
N GLN A 7 -7.30 -0.84 -5.83
CA GLN A 7 -6.25 -1.86 -5.87
C GLN A 7 -6.40 -2.65 -7.17
N ILE A 8 -5.33 -2.70 -7.97
CA ILE A 8 -5.26 -3.43 -9.23
C ILE A 8 -4.21 -4.52 -9.08
N GLY A 9 -4.67 -5.76 -8.99
CA GLY A 9 -3.78 -6.90 -8.74
C GLY A 9 -3.08 -6.83 -7.37
N PRO A 10 -1.98 -7.58 -7.20
CA PRO A 10 -1.34 -7.73 -5.88
C PRO A 10 -0.49 -6.53 -5.45
N SER A 11 -0.12 -5.64 -6.37
CA SER A 11 0.99 -4.69 -6.14
C SER A 11 0.75 -3.24 -6.59
N PHE A 12 -0.38 -2.94 -7.22
CA PHE A 12 -0.63 -1.62 -7.79
C PHE A 12 -1.86 -0.95 -7.18
N VAL A 13 -1.71 0.29 -6.73
CA VAL A 13 -2.79 1.11 -6.18
C VAL A 13 -2.88 2.41 -6.96
N CYS A 14 -4.10 2.76 -7.36
CA CYS A 14 -4.42 4.02 -7.99
C CYS A 14 -5.37 4.80 -7.07
N LEU A 15 -4.91 5.96 -6.59
CA LEU A 15 -5.73 6.92 -5.88
C LEU A 15 -6.02 8.08 -6.82
N LYS A 16 -7.31 8.35 -7.07
CA LYS A 16 -7.77 9.51 -7.84
C LYS A 16 -8.48 10.46 -6.90
N ILE A 17 -8.05 11.71 -6.93
CA ILE A 17 -8.62 12.78 -6.12
C ILE A 17 -9.14 13.83 -7.09
N ASN A 18 -10.45 13.93 -7.18
CA ASN A 18 -11.13 14.90 -8.03
C ASN A 18 -11.68 16.02 -7.16
N SER A 19 -11.19 17.24 -7.37
CA SER A 19 -11.69 18.42 -6.67
C SER A 19 -12.04 19.50 -7.68
N THR A 20 -13.24 20.06 -7.56
CA THR A 20 -13.70 21.17 -8.43
C THR A 20 -12.78 22.39 -8.32
N LEU A 21 -12.12 22.59 -7.16
CA LEU A 21 -11.25 23.74 -6.90
C LEU A 21 -9.78 23.48 -7.24
N LEU A 22 -9.28 22.27 -6.94
CA LEU A 22 -7.85 21.94 -7.06
C LEU A 22 -7.53 21.15 -8.35
N GLY A 23 -8.54 20.79 -9.13
CA GLY A 23 -8.38 19.92 -10.29
C GLY A 23 -8.24 18.44 -9.92
N ASN A 24 -7.71 17.66 -10.86
CA ASN A 24 -7.58 16.21 -10.75
C ASN A 24 -6.14 15.83 -10.35
N PHE A 25 -5.99 15.15 -9.22
CA PHE A 25 -4.74 14.58 -8.77
C PHE A 25 -4.80 13.06 -8.86
N GLN A 26 -3.69 12.45 -9.24
CA GLN A 26 -3.55 11.00 -9.28
C GLN A 26 -2.29 10.59 -8.56
N VAL A 27 -2.41 9.61 -7.68
CA VAL A 27 -1.29 8.98 -7.01
C VAL A 27 -1.28 7.51 -7.39
N PHE A 28 -0.15 7.04 -7.88
CA PHE A 28 0.07 5.63 -8.16
C PHE A 28 1.10 5.08 -7.20
N GLN A 29 0.77 4.00 -6.51
CA GLN A 29 1.68 3.27 -5.65
C GLN A 29 1.94 1.90 -6.26
N SER A 30 3.22 1.59 -6.49
CA SER A 30 3.67 0.27 -6.95
C SER A 30 4.54 -0.38 -5.89
N ILE A 31 4.24 -1.63 -5.54
CA ILE A 31 4.94 -2.42 -4.53
C ILE A 31 5.62 -3.62 -5.21
N THR A 32 6.93 -3.69 -5.16
CA THR A 32 7.69 -4.79 -5.78
C THR A 32 8.40 -5.60 -4.69
N PRO A 33 8.17 -6.93 -4.60
CA PRO A 33 8.95 -7.78 -3.71
C PRO A 33 10.38 -7.90 -4.26
N MET A 34 11.36 -7.44 -3.49
CA MET A 34 12.79 -7.52 -3.86
C MET A 34 13.46 -8.75 -3.24
N GLY A 35 12.91 -9.27 -2.15
CA GLY A 35 13.39 -10.46 -1.45
C GLY A 35 12.48 -10.83 -0.28
N PRO A 36 12.83 -11.86 0.51
CA PRO A 36 12.12 -12.21 1.73
C PRO A 36 12.04 -11.00 2.67
N LEU A 37 10.82 -10.62 3.06
CA LEU A 37 10.53 -9.49 3.95
C LEU A 37 11.05 -8.12 3.46
N LEU A 38 11.49 -8.01 2.20
CA LEU A 38 12.00 -6.78 1.61
C LEU A 38 11.13 -6.35 0.42
N GLN A 39 10.59 -5.14 0.50
CA GLN A 39 9.71 -4.58 -0.52
C GLN A 39 10.21 -3.20 -0.94
N LYS A 40 10.14 -2.92 -2.24
CA LYS A 40 10.33 -1.58 -2.79
C LYS A 40 8.97 -0.97 -3.07
N VAL A 41 8.67 0.16 -2.45
CA VAL A 41 7.44 0.92 -2.69
C VAL A 41 7.78 2.22 -3.40
N VAL A 42 7.06 2.52 -4.48
CA VAL A 42 7.24 3.74 -5.26
C VAL A 42 5.90 4.44 -5.41
N HIS A 43 5.82 5.66 -4.91
CA HIS A 43 4.69 6.57 -5.14
C HIS A 43 5.01 7.53 -6.28
N ARG A 44 4.09 7.68 -7.22
CA ARG A 44 4.16 8.64 -8.33
C ARG A 44 2.96 9.55 -8.27
N PHE A 45 3.22 10.85 -8.22
CA PHE A 45 2.20 11.88 -8.12
C PHE A 45 2.06 12.61 -9.44
N TYR A 46 0.81 12.78 -9.89
CA TYR A 46 0.44 13.50 -11.09
C TYR A 46 -0.59 14.56 -10.73
N ALA A 47 -0.36 15.80 -11.16
CA ALA A 47 -1.26 16.93 -10.95
C ALA A 47 -1.05 18.01 -12.02
N PRO A 48 -1.99 18.96 -12.16
CA PRO A 48 -1.82 20.10 -13.04
C PRO A 48 -0.61 20.95 -12.63
N ARG A 49 0.10 21.50 -13.63
CA ARG A 49 1.37 22.21 -13.43
C ARG A 49 1.28 23.40 -12.47
N CYS A 50 0.15 24.10 -12.43
CA CYS A 50 -0.09 25.21 -11.50
C CYS A 50 -0.01 24.81 -10.03
N PHE A 51 -0.22 23.53 -9.70
CA PHE A 51 -0.14 23.00 -8.34
C PHE A 51 1.22 22.39 -7.99
N ALA A 52 2.26 22.58 -8.81
CA ALA A 52 3.57 21.99 -8.56
C ALA A 52 4.18 22.32 -7.17
N PRO A 53 4.09 23.56 -6.64
CA PRO A 53 4.57 23.85 -5.29
C PRO A 53 3.79 23.10 -4.21
N LEU A 54 2.45 23.07 -4.33
CA LEU A 54 1.57 22.34 -3.42
C LEU A 54 1.85 20.83 -3.46
N MET A 55 2.15 20.29 -4.65
CA MET A 55 2.47 18.88 -4.81
C MET A 55 3.74 18.49 -4.05
N LYS A 56 4.75 19.35 -3.98
CA LYS A 56 5.95 19.08 -3.15
C LYS A 56 5.59 18.93 -1.67
N ILE A 57 4.65 19.73 -1.17
CA ILE A 57 4.16 19.63 0.20
C ILE A 57 3.44 18.30 0.41
N PHE A 58 2.58 17.88 -0.52
CA PHE A 58 1.90 16.58 -0.44
C PHE A 58 2.88 15.40 -0.48
N ILE A 59 3.90 15.44 -1.35
CA ILE A 59 4.93 14.40 -1.41
C ILE A 59 5.70 14.32 -0.08
N CYS A 60 6.05 15.46 0.51
CA CYS A 60 6.71 15.49 1.82
C CYS A 60 5.81 14.89 2.91
N GLY A 61 4.54 15.31 2.96
CA GLY A 61 3.56 14.80 3.91
C GLY A 61 3.36 13.29 3.79
N GLU A 62 3.15 12.78 2.57
CA GLU A 62 3.01 11.35 2.33
C GLU A 62 4.28 10.59 2.75
N SER A 63 5.47 11.11 2.44
CA SER A 63 6.73 10.46 2.82
C SER A 63 6.85 10.31 4.34
N LEU A 64 6.47 11.34 5.11
CA LEU A 64 6.46 11.29 6.57
C LEU A 64 5.41 10.32 7.11
N MET A 65 4.19 10.30 6.55
CA MET A 65 3.15 9.36 6.96
C MET A 65 3.55 7.91 6.64
N PHE A 66 4.06 7.67 5.44
CA PHE A 66 4.52 6.37 4.99
C PHE A 66 5.68 5.84 5.82
N GLN A 67 6.61 6.72 6.26
CA GLN A 67 7.69 6.33 7.17
C GLN A 67 7.16 5.79 8.51
N ARG A 68 6.06 6.35 9.02
CA ARG A 68 5.43 5.89 10.27
C ARG A 68 4.82 4.50 10.09
N ASP A 69 4.19 4.26 8.95
CA ASP A 69 3.67 2.95 8.59
C ASP A 69 4.79 1.91 8.44
N ILE A 70 5.90 2.26 7.78
CA ILE A 70 7.09 1.41 7.67
C ILE A 70 7.57 0.98 9.06
N ASN A 71 7.63 1.90 10.02
CA ASN A 71 8.07 1.56 11.38
C ASN A 71 7.15 0.51 12.03
N ILE A 72 5.84 0.61 11.85
CA ILE A 72 4.89 -0.40 12.34
C ILE A 72 5.05 -1.72 11.57
N TRP A 73 5.24 -1.68 10.25
CA TRP A 73 5.39 -2.88 9.43
C TRP A 73 6.65 -3.67 9.73
N ASN A 74 7.76 -2.99 10.04
CA ASN A 74 9.02 -3.63 10.39
C ASN A 74 8.97 -4.31 11.77
N ASN A 75 8.14 -3.79 12.68
CA ASN A 75 8.07 -4.26 14.07
C ASN A 75 6.81 -5.08 14.40
N LYS A 76 6.05 -5.52 13.39
CA LYS A 76 4.84 -6.33 13.58
C LYS A 76 5.00 -7.77 13.09
N MET A 77 4.27 -8.68 13.74
CA MET A 77 4.17 -10.07 13.33
C MET A 77 2.94 -10.31 12.44
N PHE A 78 3.08 -11.16 11.41
CA PHE A 78 1.93 -11.64 10.66
C PHE A 78 1.16 -12.69 11.46
N ARG A 79 -0.14 -12.44 11.70
CA ARG A 79 -1.06 -13.41 12.29
C ARG A 79 -2.01 -13.93 11.23
N ARG A 80 -2.04 -15.26 11.02
CA ARG A 80 -2.93 -15.92 10.05
C ARG A 80 -4.41 -15.71 10.40
N SER A 81 -4.75 -15.88 11.68
CA SER A 81 -6.11 -15.70 12.22
C SER A 81 -6.11 -14.63 13.32
N PRO A 82 -6.16 -13.33 12.96
CA PRO A 82 -6.24 -12.26 13.95
C PRO A 82 -7.61 -12.23 14.65
N ILE A 83 -7.64 -11.77 15.90
CA ILE A 83 -8.89 -11.41 16.59
C ILE A 83 -9.33 -10.06 16.01
N LEU A 84 -10.53 -10.01 15.44
CA LEU A 84 -11.05 -8.83 14.74
C LEU A 84 -12.27 -8.29 15.47
N ALA A 85 -12.34 -6.97 15.63
CA ALA A 85 -13.57 -6.29 16.00
C ALA A 85 -14.55 -6.32 14.82
N LYS A 86 -15.81 -5.93 15.05
CA LYS A 86 -16.86 -5.94 14.01
C LYS A 86 -16.52 -4.99 12.87
N GLU A 87 -15.86 -3.89 13.21
CA GLU A 87 -15.42 -2.80 12.33
C GLU A 87 -14.29 -3.26 11.39
N ASP A 88 -13.52 -4.28 11.78
CA ASP A 88 -12.36 -4.80 11.05
C ASP A 88 -12.70 -5.98 10.10
N ALA A 89 -13.98 -6.30 9.92
CA ALA A 89 -14.43 -7.44 9.11
C ALA A 89 -13.92 -7.38 7.64
N SER A 90 -13.59 -6.19 7.15
CA SER A 90 -13.00 -5.98 5.81
C SER A 90 -11.63 -6.63 5.65
N ILE A 91 -10.84 -6.78 6.72
CA ILE A 91 -9.50 -7.40 6.67
C ILE A 91 -9.59 -8.85 6.21
N LYS A 92 -10.57 -9.61 6.71
CA LYS A 92 -10.78 -11.01 6.31
C LYS A 92 -11.15 -11.09 4.83
N LYS A 93 -12.08 -10.24 4.37
CA LYS A 93 -12.51 -10.17 2.97
C LYS A 93 -11.33 -9.82 2.04
N PHE A 94 -10.52 -8.85 2.44
CA PHE A 94 -9.32 -8.45 1.69
C PHE A 94 -8.34 -9.61 1.55
N ARG A 95 -8.04 -10.34 2.64
CA ARG A 95 -7.13 -11.50 2.60
C ARG A 95 -7.64 -12.63 1.70
N MET A 96 -8.95 -12.89 1.70
CA MET A 96 -9.56 -13.88 0.80
C MET A 96 -9.47 -13.46 -0.67
N TRP A 97 -9.66 -12.17 -0.96
CA TRP A 97 -9.46 -11.65 -2.30
C TRP A 97 -7.98 -11.71 -2.72
N PHE A 98 -7.06 -11.37 -1.82
CA PHE A 98 -5.62 -11.33 -2.11
C PHE A 98 -5.01 -12.73 -2.30
N SER A 99 -5.60 -13.78 -1.72
CA SER A 99 -5.09 -15.15 -1.88
C SER A 99 -5.15 -15.66 -3.32
N GLN A 100 -5.94 -15.04 -4.20
CA GLN A 100 -6.01 -15.43 -5.62
C GLN A 100 -4.67 -15.26 -6.37
N PHE A 101 -3.76 -14.42 -5.85
CA PHE A 101 -2.46 -14.16 -6.49
C PHE A 101 -1.36 -15.17 -6.06
N TYR A 102 -1.71 -16.12 -5.21
CA TYR A 102 -0.80 -17.16 -4.73
C TYR A 102 -1.26 -18.53 -5.22
N THR A 103 -0.30 -19.40 -5.48
CA THR A 103 -0.52 -20.79 -5.91
C THR A 103 0.16 -21.75 -4.93
N LEU A 104 -0.01 -23.05 -5.14
CA LEU A 104 0.68 -24.08 -4.34
C LEU A 104 2.22 -23.96 -4.41
N ASN A 105 2.75 -23.41 -5.51
CA ASN A 105 4.19 -23.21 -5.71
C ASN A 105 4.71 -21.91 -5.08
N SER A 106 3.85 -21.12 -4.44
CA SER A 106 4.26 -19.89 -3.77
C SER A 106 5.00 -20.19 -2.46
N LYS A 107 6.08 -19.44 -2.21
CA LYS A 107 6.88 -19.59 -0.99
C LYS A 107 6.08 -19.24 0.27
N PRO A 108 6.04 -20.11 1.30
CA PRO A 108 5.32 -19.83 2.52
C PRO A 108 6.06 -18.79 3.37
N PHE A 109 5.32 -18.10 4.23
CA PHE A 109 5.88 -17.12 5.17
C PHE A 109 6.97 -17.71 6.08
N THR A 110 6.85 -18.98 6.46
CA THR A 110 7.83 -19.68 7.30
C THR A 110 9.21 -19.79 6.64
N GLU A 111 9.27 -19.95 5.32
CA GLU A 111 10.55 -19.96 4.59
C GLU A 111 11.24 -18.59 4.68
N ALA A 112 10.46 -17.50 4.61
CA ALA A 112 10.99 -16.14 4.65
C ALA A 112 11.61 -15.74 6.00
N THR A 113 11.19 -16.36 7.10
CA THR A 113 11.74 -16.09 8.45
C THR A 113 12.93 -16.98 8.82
N THR A 114 13.18 -18.07 8.08
CA THR A 114 14.21 -19.07 8.40
C THR A 114 15.55 -18.75 7.74
N VAL A 115 15.59 -17.79 6.82
CA VAL A 115 16.83 -17.28 6.23
C VAL A 115 17.51 -16.39 7.26
N GLY A 116 18.36 -17.01 8.08
CA GLY A 116 19.24 -16.31 9.01
C GLY A 116 20.13 -15.33 8.26
N TRP A 117 20.19 -14.11 8.77
CA TRP A 117 21.32 -13.21 8.62
C TRP A 117 22.19 -13.36 9.87
#